data_AF-A0A2A2H7X6-F1
#
_entry.id   AF-A0A2A2H7X6-F1
#
_cell.length_a   1.000
_cell.length_b   1.000
_cell.length_c   1.000
_cell.angle_alpha   90.00
_cell.angle_beta   90.00
_cell.angle_gamma   90.00
#
_symmetry.space_group_name_H-M   'P 1'
#
loop_
_entity.id
_entity.type
_entity.pdbx_description
1 polymer ?
#
loop_
_entity_poly.entity_id
_entity_poly.type
_entity_poly.pdbx_seq_one_letter_code
_entity_poly.pdbx_strand_id
1 'polypeptide(L)'
;MTFCQKCGSEIKEDATFCKNCGTNTKNSQANFTEYLDGKINLFGTDNLLGRLNRKVNLVGIYVGLAVSLLVLLITPVFYGIFVSSGALSLVGLLYLVLLSMMLLGSFVTSILCCRTYSEGMANGGFLGLIALINMGFILGAVWFSAIAIVSQMASAFSSFGGSSSSSVSSSTLPSSGSAGSVLPLAELIILPFLMIIVGVIGGWLGVFIKKLVKNNM
;
A
#
# COMPACT_ATOMS: atom_id res chain seq x y z
N MET A 1 6.66 37.77 46.92
CA MET A 1 7.24 38.67 45.89
C MET A 1 7.65 37.83 44.69
N THR A 2 7.12 38.12 43.51
CA THR A 2 7.35 37.35 42.28
C THR A 2 8.01 38.22 41.22
N PHE A 3 8.96 37.69 40.45
CA PHE A 3 9.68 38.43 39.41
C PHE A 3 9.29 37.96 38.01
N CYS A 4 9.32 38.87 37.03
CA CYS A 4 9.03 38.57 35.64
C CYS A 4 10.10 37.65 35.03
N GLN A 5 9.71 36.49 34.51
CA GLN A 5 10.65 35.58 33.85
C GLN A 5 11.27 36.15 32.56
N LYS A 6 10.63 37.15 31.93
CA LYS A 6 11.13 37.76 30.69
C LYS A 6 12.07 38.93 30.91
N CYS A 7 11.85 39.75 31.94
CA CYS A 7 12.58 41.02 32.12
C CYS A 7 13.08 41.27 33.56
N GLY A 8 12.86 40.35 34.49
CA GLY A 8 13.36 40.43 35.86
C GLY A 8 12.70 41.48 36.77
N SER A 9 11.72 42.24 36.28
CA SER A 9 11.03 43.25 37.10
C SER A 9 10.09 42.61 38.11
N GLU A 10 9.95 43.25 39.27
CA GLU A 10 9.04 42.80 40.33
C GLU A 10 7.57 42.90 39.92
N ILE A 11 6.80 41.86 40.22
CA ILE A 11 5.38 41.73 39.87
C ILE A 11 4.58 41.38 41.12
N LYS A 12 3.43 42.05 41.28
CA LYS A 12 2.43 41.72 42.31
C LYS A 12 1.81 40.34 42.06
N GLU A 13 1.58 39.58 43.12
CA GLU A 13 1.22 38.15 43.04
C GLU A 13 -0.07 37.87 42.25
N ASP A 14 -0.97 38.86 42.11
CA ASP A 14 -2.22 38.74 41.35
C ASP A 14 -2.19 39.39 39.95
N ALA A 15 -1.09 40.02 39.55
CA ALA A 15 -1.04 40.75 38.28
C ALA A 15 -1.05 39.77 37.10
N THR A 16 -1.96 39.96 36.15
CA THR A 16 -2.12 39.16 34.91
C THR A 16 -1.08 39.47 33.83
N PHE A 17 -0.50 40.67 33.87
CA PHE A 17 0.50 41.13 32.92
C PHE A 17 1.61 41.90 33.62
N CYS A 18 2.84 41.73 33.16
CA CYS A 18 3.97 42.54 33.59
C CYS A 18 3.81 43.97 33.09
N LYS A 19 3.84 44.95 34.00
CA LYS A 19 3.71 46.37 33.65
C LYS A 19 4.89 46.92 32.84
N ASN A 20 6.05 46.28 32.92
CA ASN A 20 7.27 46.77 32.28
C ASN A 20 7.44 46.22 30.85
N CYS A 21 7.16 44.92 30.63
CA CYS A 21 7.38 44.27 29.33
C CYS A 21 6.10 43.72 28.67
N GLY A 22 4.93 43.92 29.28
CA GLY A 22 3.63 43.47 28.76
C GLY A 22 3.41 41.95 28.78
N THR A 23 4.32 41.16 29.34
CA THR A 23 4.24 39.70 29.29
C THR A 23 3.19 39.16 30.24
N ASN A 24 2.31 38.29 29.74
CA ASN A 24 1.27 37.66 30.54
C ASN A 24 1.90 36.66 31.53
N THR A 25 1.65 36.85 32.81
CA THR A 25 2.26 36.11 33.92
C THR A 25 1.54 34.81 34.23
N LYS A 26 0.29 34.67 33.78
CA LYS A 26 -0.54 33.48 33.99
C LYS A 26 -0.33 32.40 32.92
N ASN A 27 0.44 32.70 31.87
CA ASN A 27 0.52 31.85 30.67
C ASN A 27 1.91 31.21 30.44
N SER A 28 2.72 31.07 31.49
CA SER A 28 4.10 30.55 31.34
C SER A 28 4.19 29.01 31.24
N GLN A 29 3.07 28.28 31.38
CA GLN A 29 3.03 26.83 31.18
C GLN A 29 2.39 26.39 29.85
N ALA A 30 1.70 27.26 29.12
CA ALA A 30 1.04 26.89 27.86
C ALA A 30 1.98 26.90 26.64
N ASN A 31 3.08 27.64 26.70
CA ASN A 31 3.95 27.89 25.55
C ASN A 31 4.99 26.78 25.26
N PHE A 32 5.21 25.84 26.19
CA PHE A 32 6.16 24.74 25.96
C PHE A 32 5.53 23.58 25.16
N THR A 33 4.26 23.29 25.41
CA THR A 33 3.48 22.33 24.62
C THR A 33 3.21 22.83 23.20
N GLU A 34 2.95 24.13 22.99
CA GLU A 34 2.69 24.69 21.66
C GLU A 34 3.96 24.78 20.79
N TYR A 35 5.13 24.99 21.39
CA TYR A 35 6.42 24.99 20.68
C TYR A 35 6.90 23.56 20.31
N LEU A 36 6.58 22.56 21.14
CA LEU A 36 6.84 21.16 20.82
C LEU A 36 5.82 20.62 19.79
N ASP A 37 4.54 20.96 19.91
CA ASP A 37 3.49 20.57 18.96
C ASP A 37 3.72 21.19 17.56
N GLY A 38 4.12 22.46 17.48
CA GLY A 38 4.44 23.11 16.20
C GLY A 38 5.66 22.53 15.47
N LYS A 39 6.63 21.97 16.19
CA LYS A 39 7.84 21.36 15.61
C LYS A 39 7.64 19.88 15.25
N ILE A 40 6.77 19.17 15.96
CA ILE A 40 6.36 17.80 15.65
C ILE A 40 5.46 17.78 14.39
N ASN A 41 4.59 18.78 14.21
CA ASN A 41 3.80 18.97 13.00
C ASN A 41 4.63 19.26 11.72
N LEU A 42 5.93 19.57 11.86
CA LEU A 42 6.84 19.74 10.73
C LEU A 42 7.32 18.39 10.15
N PHE A 43 7.26 17.31 10.95
CA PHE A 43 7.51 15.92 10.56
C PHE A 43 6.18 15.14 10.54
N GLY A 44 5.17 15.77 9.92
CA GLY A 44 3.74 15.51 10.09
C GLY A 44 3.28 14.08 9.81
N THR A 45 3.03 13.33 10.86
CA THR A 45 2.25 12.08 10.84
C THR A 45 0.80 12.31 11.30
N ASP A 46 0.56 13.35 12.09
CA ASP A 46 -0.71 13.57 12.79
C ASP A 46 -1.80 14.17 11.87
N ASN A 47 -1.38 14.92 10.84
CA ASN A 47 -2.28 15.52 9.85
C ASN A 47 -2.61 14.61 8.66
N LEU A 48 -1.82 13.56 8.41
CA LEU A 48 -2.05 12.61 7.31
C LEU A 48 -3.06 11.54 7.70
N LEU A 49 -2.94 10.97 8.90
CA LEU A 49 -3.90 9.97 9.39
C LEU A 49 -5.30 10.58 9.56
N GLY A 50 -5.41 11.80 10.10
CA GLY A 50 -6.70 12.49 10.20
C GLY A 50 -7.33 12.79 8.84
N ARG A 51 -6.52 13.11 7.82
CA ARG A 51 -6.98 13.34 6.44
C ARG A 51 -7.33 12.04 5.69
N LEU A 52 -6.62 10.96 5.94
CA LEU A 52 -6.90 9.63 5.40
C LEU A 52 -8.18 9.06 6.04
N ASN A 53 -8.31 9.12 7.35
CA ASN A 53 -9.47 8.60 8.08
C ASN A 53 -10.80 9.28 7.68
N ARG A 54 -10.77 10.56 7.31
CA ARG A 54 -11.97 11.27 6.83
C ARG A 54 -12.34 10.93 5.37
N LYS A 55 -11.38 10.50 4.54
CA LYS A 55 -11.61 10.24 3.12
C LYS A 55 -11.83 8.76 2.79
N VAL A 56 -11.36 7.87 3.65
CA VAL A 56 -11.31 6.44 3.37
C VAL A 56 -12.45 5.72 4.08
N ASN A 57 -13.33 5.09 3.30
CA ASN A 57 -14.41 4.28 3.84
C ASN A 57 -13.93 2.82 3.99
N LEU A 58 -13.57 2.45 5.22
CA LEU A 58 -12.97 1.15 5.53
C LEU A 58 -13.86 -0.03 5.13
N VAL A 59 -15.19 0.10 5.28
CA VAL A 59 -16.17 -0.92 4.90
C VAL A 59 -16.13 -1.18 3.40
N GLY A 60 -16.03 -0.11 2.61
CA GLY A 60 -15.93 -0.21 1.15
C GLY A 60 -14.70 -0.99 0.71
N ILE A 61 -13.56 -0.73 1.35
CA ILE A 61 -12.31 -1.42 1.04
C ILE A 61 -12.42 -2.91 1.33
N TYR A 62 -13.06 -3.29 2.44
CA TYR A 62 -13.25 -4.70 2.76
C TYR A 62 -14.13 -5.42 1.73
N VAL A 63 -15.21 -4.78 1.29
CA VAL A 63 -16.06 -5.30 0.21
C VAL A 63 -15.29 -5.38 -1.11
N GLY A 64 -14.53 -4.35 -1.45
CA GLY A 64 -13.67 -4.32 -2.63
C GLY A 64 -12.65 -5.46 -2.65
N LEU A 65 -11.99 -5.71 -1.52
CA LEU A 65 -11.03 -6.78 -1.35
C LEU A 65 -11.69 -8.16 -1.51
N ALA A 66 -12.88 -8.36 -0.95
CA ALA A 66 -13.63 -9.60 -1.13
C ALA A 66 -14.00 -9.85 -2.60
N VAL A 67 -14.41 -8.81 -3.33
CA VAL A 67 -14.67 -8.92 -4.78
C VAL A 67 -13.40 -9.20 -5.55
N SER A 68 -12.29 -8.55 -5.22
CA SER A 68 -10.98 -8.87 -5.81
C SER A 68 -10.62 -10.34 -5.62
N LEU A 69 -10.82 -10.91 -4.43
CA LEU A 69 -10.56 -12.34 -4.19
C LEU A 69 -11.43 -13.25 -5.07
N LEU A 70 -12.71 -12.91 -5.28
CA LEU A 70 -13.57 -13.67 -6.20
C LEU A 70 -13.06 -13.58 -7.64
N VAL A 71 -12.67 -12.40 -8.10
CA VAL A 71 -12.10 -12.19 -9.44
C VAL A 71 -10.81 -13.00 -9.60
N LEU A 72 -9.96 -13.04 -8.57
CA LEU A 72 -8.73 -13.83 -8.59
C LEU A 72 -8.99 -15.32 -8.83
N LEU A 73 -10.09 -15.88 -8.30
CA LEU A 73 -10.45 -17.28 -8.51
C LEU A 73 -11.08 -17.53 -9.88
N ILE A 74 -11.89 -16.58 -10.37
CA ILE A 74 -12.69 -16.75 -11.58
C ILE A 74 -11.84 -16.48 -12.84
N THR A 75 -11.04 -15.41 -12.84
CA THR A 75 -10.28 -14.96 -14.02
C THR A 75 -9.35 -16.03 -14.60
N PRO A 76 -8.57 -16.80 -13.81
CA PRO A 76 -7.68 -17.84 -14.37
C PRO A 76 -8.44 -18.93 -15.13
N VAL A 77 -9.69 -19.23 -14.76
CA VAL A 77 -10.52 -20.23 -15.45
C VAL A 77 -10.87 -19.74 -16.86
N PHE A 78 -11.25 -18.48 -16.98
CA PHE A 78 -11.59 -17.87 -18.27
C PHE A 78 -10.36 -17.68 -19.17
N TYR A 79 -9.25 -17.20 -18.61
CA TYR A 79 -8.05 -16.91 -19.40
C TYR A 79 -7.14 -18.13 -19.62
N GLY A 80 -7.36 -19.23 -18.90
CA GLY A 80 -6.64 -20.49 -19.11
C GLY A 80 -6.74 -21.04 -20.53
N ILE A 81 -7.88 -20.81 -21.20
CA ILE A 81 -8.13 -21.21 -22.60
C ILE A 81 -7.15 -20.49 -23.56
N PHE A 82 -6.83 -19.23 -23.27
CA PHE A 82 -5.89 -18.44 -24.09
C PHE A 82 -4.44 -18.90 -23.90
N VAL A 83 -4.09 -19.35 -22.70
CA VAL A 83 -2.77 -19.93 -22.42
C VAL A 83 -2.62 -21.28 -23.14
N SER A 84 -3.65 -22.13 -23.13
CA SER A 84 -3.59 -23.41 -23.87
C SER A 84 -3.48 -23.23 -25.38
N SER A 85 -3.97 -22.11 -25.91
CA SER A 85 -3.84 -21.77 -27.34
C SER A 85 -2.47 -21.20 -27.71
N GLY A 86 -1.56 -20.99 -26.75
CA GLY A 86 -0.26 -20.35 -26.96
C GLY A 86 -0.32 -18.84 -27.26
N ALA A 87 -1.52 -18.23 -27.16
CA ALA A 87 -1.72 -16.81 -27.44
C ALA A 87 -1.20 -15.90 -26.29
N LEU A 88 -1.19 -16.42 -25.06
CA LEU A 88 -0.66 -15.73 -23.89
C LEU A 88 0.43 -16.56 -23.21
N SER A 89 1.53 -15.91 -22.84
CA SER A 89 2.50 -16.50 -21.93
C SER A 89 1.93 -16.62 -20.51
N LEU A 90 2.43 -17.58 -19.73
CA LEU A 90 2.05 -17.76 -18.33
C LEU A 90 2.29 -16.48 -17.51
N VAL A 91 3.38 -15.78 -17.80
CA VAL A 91 3.69 -14.47 -17.21
C VAL A 91 2.61 -13.46 -17.57
N GLY A 92 2.24 -13.35 -18.85
CA GLY A 92 1.15 -12.48 -19.30
C GLY A 92 -0.19 -12.78 -18.63
N LEU A 93 -0.49 -14.07 -18.38
CA LEU A 93 -1.69 -14.48 -17.63
C LEU A 93 -1.65 -13.93 -16.20
N LEU A 94 -0.51 -14.03 -15.51
CA LEU A 94 -0.34 -13.49 -14.16
C LEU A 94 -0.59 -11.98 -14.14
N TYR A 95 0.04 -11.22 -15.06
CA TYR A 95 -0.18 -9.77 -15.17
C TYR A 95 -1.66 -9.44 -15.38
N LEU A 96 -2.31 -10.13 -16.31
CA LEU A 96 -3.69 -9.86 -16.67
C LEU A 96 -4.66 -10.21 -15.53
N VAL A 97 -4.44 -11.33 -14.83
CA VAL A 97 -5.22 -11.69 -13.63
C VAL A 97 -5.09 -10.61 -12.57
N LEU A 98 -3.87 -10.18 -12.27
CA LEU A 98 -3.61 -9.18 -11.25
C LEU A 98 -4.23 -7.80 -11.60
N LEU A 99 -4.10 -7.36 -12.86
CA LEU A 99 -4.70 -6.10 -13.30
C LEU A 99 -6.23 -6.16 -13.28
N SER A 100 -6.84 -7.28 -13.69
CA SER A 100 -8.30 -7.46 -13.65
C SER A 100 -8.84 -7.45 -12.21
N MET A 101 -8.15 -8.13 -11.29
CA MET A 101 -8.47 -8.16 -9.86
C MET A 101 -8.45 -6.75 -9.26
N MET A 102 -7.41 -6.00 -9.60
CA MET A 102 -7.18 -4.65 -9.10
C MET A 102 -8.21 -3.65 -9.66
N LEU A 103 -8.48 -3.74 -10.96
CA LEU A 103 -9.45 -2.88 -11.65
C LEU A 103 -10.87 -3.10 -11.12
N LEU A 104 -11.33 -4.34 -11.06
CA LEU A 104 -12.70 -4.68 -10.65
C LEU A 104 -12.92 -4.44 -9.16
N GLY A 105 -11.93 -4.75 -8.31
CA GLY A 105 -11.98 -4.43 -6.88
C GLY A 105 -12.15 -2.94 -6.63
N SER A 106 -11.27 -2.11 -7.21
CA SER A 106 -11.34 -0.66 -7.06
C SER A 106 -12.60 -0.07 -7.67
N PHE A 107 -13.08 -0.63 -8.78
CA PHE A 107 -14.32 -0.22 -9.42
C PHE A 107 -15.53 -0.41 -8.51
N VAL A 108 -15.70 -1.60 -7.93
CA VAL A 108 -16.83 -1.90 -7.03
C VAL A 108 -16.73 -1.07 -5.74
N THR A 109 -15.54 -0.94 -5.18
CA THR A 109 -15.27 -0.10 -4.00
C THR A 109 -15.79 1.33 -4.22
N SER A 110 -15.51 1.90 -5.40
CA SER A 110 -15.91 3.26 -5.74
C SER A 110 -17.39 3.44 -5.97
N ILE A 111 -18.06 2.47 -6.61
CA ILE A 111 -19.51 2.54 -6.82
C ILE A 111 -20.24 2.58 -5.48
N LEU A 112 -19.85 1.71 -4.55
CA LEU A 112 -20.55 1.54 -3.29
C LEU A 112 -20.29 2.72 -2.34
N CYS A 113 -19.04 3.16 -2.21
CA CYS A 113 -18.65 4.00 -1.07
C CYS A 113 -18.33 5.46 -1.40
N CYS A 114 -18.04 5.79 -2.66
CA CYS A 114 -17.54 7.12 -3.01
C CYS A 114 -18.65 8.01 -3.57
N ARG A 115 -18.60 9.31 -3.24
CA ARG A 115 -19.47 10.34 -3.82
C ARG A 115 -18.70 11.24 -4.78
N THR A 116 -17.43 11.51 -4.45
CA THR A 116 -16.57 12.39 -5.24
C THR A 116 -15.50 11.60 -6.00
N TYR A 117 -15.01 12.16 -7.11
CA TYR A 117 -13.94 11.53 -7.91
C TYR A 117 -12.65 11.39 -7.10
N SER A 118 -12.36 12.36 -6.23
CA SER A 118 -11.18 12.33 -5.35
C SER A 118 -11.24 11.19 -4.33
N GLU A 119 -12.41 10.91 -3.74
CA GLU A 119 -12.61 9.74 -2.87
C GLU A 119 -12.45 8.43 -3.65
N GLY A 120 -12.99 8.37 -4.88
CA GLY A 120 -12.84 7.21 -5.75
C GLY A 120 -11.38 6.86 -6.03
N MET A 121 -10.60 7.85 -6.44
CA MET A 121 -9.16 7.70 -6.69
C MET A 121 -8.40 7.30 -5.43
N ALA A 122 -8.69 7.94 -4.28
CA ALA A 122 -8.01 7.65 -3.02
C ALA A 122 -8.30 6.22 -2.52
N ASN A 123 -9.57 5.80 -2.55
CA ASN A 123 -9.97 4.47 -2.10
C ASN A 123 -9.45 3.37 -3.04
N GLY A 124 -9.50 3.60 -4.35
CA GLY A 124 -8.96 2.68 -5.35
C GLY A 124 -7.43 2.54 -5.26
N GLY A 125 -6.71 3.64 -5.01
CA GLY A 125 -5.26 3.61 -4.76
C GLY A 125 -4.91 2.92 -3.44
N PHE A 126 -5.66 3.18 -2.37
CA PHE A 126 -5.44 2.56 -1.05
C PHE A 126 -5.70 1.05 -1.07
N LEU A 127 -6.73 0.59 -1.79
CA LEU A 127 -6.96 -0.83 -2.03
C LEU A 127 -5.75 -1.47 -2.73
N GLY A 128 -5.15 -0.77 -3.70
CA GLY A 128 -3.98 -1.27 -4.43
C GLY A 128 -2.74 -1.39 -3.57
N LEU A 129 -2.54 -0.42 -2.66
CA LEU A 129 -1.46 -0.48 -1.69
C LEU A 129 -1.62 -1.65 -0.73
N ILE A 130 -2.83 -1.89 -0.21
CA ILE A 130 -3.12 -3.05 0.64
C ILE A 130 -2.91 -4.36 -0.13
N ALA A 131 -3.41 -4.45 -1.36
CA ALA A 131 -3.27 -5.64 -2.19
C ALA A 131 -1.79 -5.96 -2.47
N LEU A 132 -0.98 -4.95 -2.76
CA LEU A 132 0.46 -5.09 -2.98
C LEU A 132 1.18 -5.60 -1.73
N ILE A 133 0.90 -4.99 -0.56
CA ILE A 133 1.50 -5.42 0.71
C ILE A 133 1.14 -6.89 1.02
N ASN A 134 -0.13 -7.25 0.90
CA ASN A 134 -0.59 -8.62 1.14
C ASN A 134 0.02 -9.61 0.14
N MET A 135 0.08 -9.25 -1.14
CA MET A 135 0.65 -10.12 -2.17
C MET A 135 2.15 -10.32 -1.98
N GLY A 136 2.89 -9.25 -1.66
CA GLY A 136 4.30 -9.33 -1.31
C GLY A 136 4.57 -10.21 -0.08
N PHE A 137 3.72 -10.11 0.96
CA PHE A 137 3.80 -10.96 2.13
C PHE A 137 3.54 -12.44 1.79
N ILE A 138 2.50 -12.73 1.01
CA ILE A 138 2.15 -14.10 0.58
C ILE A 138 3.27 -14.70 -0.26
N LEU A 139 3.79 -13.96 -1.25
CA LEU A 139 4.92 -14.42 -2.07
C LEU A 139 6.17 -14.64 -1.22
N GLY A 140 6.47 -13.75 -0.27
CA GLY A 140 7.58 -13.91 0.65
C GLY A 140 7.45 -15.16 1.52
N ALA A 141 6.25 -15.43 2.05
CA ALA A 141 5.97 -16.63 2.84
C ALA A 141 6.09 -17.92 2.01
N VAL A 142 5.52 -17.94 0.80
CA VAL A 142 5.63 -19.08 -0.12
C VAL A 142 7.09 -19.31 -0.50
N TRP A 143 7.84 -18.26 -0.83
CA TRP A 143 9.25 -18.36 -1.17
C TRP A 143 10.10 -18.88 0.00
N PHE A 144 9.87 -18.36 1.21
CA PHE A 144 10.54 -18.85 2.42
C PHE A 144 10.22 -20.31 2.69
N SER A 145 8.96 -20.72 2.52
CA SER A 145 8.55 -22.12 2.68
C SER A 145 9.20 -23.04 1.64
N ALA A 146 9.35 -22.59 0.40
CA ALA A 146 10.02 -23.34 -0.66
C ALA A 146 11.51 -23.55 -0.34
N ILE A 147 12.22 -22.51 0.14
CA ILE A 147 13.62 -22.64 0.58
C ILE A 147 13.74 -23.64 1.73
N ALA A 148 12.83 -23.58 2.71
CA ALA A 148 12.84 -24.52 3.84
C ALA A 148 12.67 -25.97 3.37
N ILE A 149 11.71 -26.23 2.46
CA ILE A 149 11.49 -27.58 1.91
C ILE A 149 12.72 -28.06 1.14
N VAL A 150 13.29 -27.22 0.27
CA VAL A 150 14.49 -27.56 -0.50
C VAL A 150 15.68 -27.87 0.41
N SER A 151 15.86 -27.12 1.50
CA SER A 151 16.91 -27.38 2.49
C SER A 151 16.75 -28.75 3.16
N GLN A 152 15.52 -29.15 3.48
CA GLN A 152 15.24 -30.44 4.11
C GLN A 152 15.43 -31.61 3.14
N MET A 153 15.12 -31.42 1.86
CA MET A 153 15.41 -32.42 0.84
C MET A 153 16.92 -32.58 0.64
N ALA A 154 17.67 -31.47 0.57
CA ALA A 154 19.12 -31.51 0.41
C ALA A 154 19.82 -32.27 1.56
N SER A 155 19.35 -32.12 2.81
CA SER A 155 19.90 -32.83 3.96
C SER A 155 19.58 -34.33 3.93
N ALA A 156 18.36 -34.72 3.52
CA ALA A 156 17.96 -36.12 3.42
C ALA A 156 18.80 -36.91 2.40
N PHE A 157 19.14 -36.30 1.26
CA PHE A 157 19.94 -36.94 0.21
C PHE A 157 21.46 -36.83 0.41
N SER A 158 21.93 -36.05 1.39
CA SER A 158 23.37 -35.97 1.70
C SER A 158 23.98 -37.31 2.15
N SER A 159 23.16 -38.21 2.72
CA SER A 159 23.57 -39.55 3.15
C SER A 159 23.71 -40.57 2.00
N PHE A 160 23.06 -40.33 0.87
CA PHE A 160 23.15 -41.16 -0.34
C PHE A 160 24.29 -40.73 -1.28
N GLY A 161 24.91 -39.58 -1.03
CA GLY A 161 26.01 -39.02 -1.82
C GLY A 161 27.39 -39.60 -1.50
N GLY A 162 27.52 -40.92 -1.46
CA GLY A 162 28.82 -41.57 -1.50
C GLY A 162 29.40 -41.52 -2.91
N SER A 163 30.42 -40.70 -3.12
CA SER A 163 31.44 -40.87 -4.17
C SER A 163 30.94 -41.06 -5.61
N SER A 164 30.10 -40.16 -6.12
CA SER A 164 30.07 -39.93 -7.56
C SER A 164 29.88 -38.45 -7.83
N SER A 165 30.97 -37.83 -8.26
CA SER A 165 31.03 -36.53 -8.91
C SER A 165 30.10 -36.54 -10.12
N SER A 166 28.83 -36.22 -9.92
CA SER A 166 27.90 -35.89 -10.98
C SER A 166 27.28 -34.56 -10.63
N SER A 167 27.68 -33.55 -11.40
CA SER A 167 27.11 -32.21 -11.47
C SER A 167 25.59 -32.22 -11.29
N VAL A 168 25.14 -31.96 -10.07
CA VAL A 168 23.75 -31.58 -9.84
C VAL A 168 23.64 -30.20 -10.45
N SER A 169 23.15 -30.17 -11.68
CA SER A 169 22.61 -28.97 -12.30
C SER A 169 21.56 -28.45 -11.33
N SER A 170 21.94 -27.44 -10.54
CA SER A 170 20.99 -26.53 -9.96
C SER A 170 20.09 -26.12 -11.11
N SER A 171 18.83 -26.56 -11.07
CA SER A 171 17.78 -26.00 -11.90
C SER A 171 17.61 -24.56 -11.41
N THR A 172 18.55 -23.73 -11.83
CA THR A 172 18.39 -22.30 -11.96
C THR A 172 17.09 -22.08 -12.71
N LEU A 173 16.40 -21.03 -12.28
CA LEU A 173 15.26 -20.41 -12.96
C LEU A 173 15.28 -20.69 -14.47
N PRO A 174 14.13 -20.97 -15.11
CA PRO A 174 14.07 -21.19 -16.54
C PRO A 174 14.78 -20.05 -17.28
N SER A 175 15.99 -20.35 -17.75
CA SER A 175 16.87 -19.45 -18.49
C SER A 175 16.57 -19.58 -19.97
N SER A 176 15.36 -19.17 -20.37
CA SER A 176 15.05 -18.94 -21.77
C SER A 176 15.06 -17.44 -22.04
N GLY A 177 16.24 -16.90 -22.36
CA GLY A 177 16.39 -15.49 -22.72
C GLY A 177 17.83 -15.03 -22.84
N SER A 178 18.44 -15.31 -23.99
CA SER A 178 19.62 -14.63 -24.56
C SER A 178 19.76 -13.15 -24.13
N ALA A 179 20.99 -12.76 -23.77
CA ALA A 179 21.51 -11.40 -23.54
C ALA A 179 20.51 -10.23 -23.78
N GLY A 180 19.66 -9.98 -22.79
CA GLY A 180 18.67 -8.88 -22.72
C GLY A 180 18.22 -8.61 -21.28
N SER A 181 19.04 -9.04 -20.32
CA SER A 181 18.72 -9.43 -18.94
C SER A 181 18.39 -8.30 -17.96
N VAL A 182 18.22 -7.07 -18.45
CA VAL A 182 17.76 -5.91 -17.66
C VAL A 182 16.24 -5.72 -17.70
N LEU A 183 15.56 -6.24 -18.74
CA LEU A 183 14.10 -6.20 -18.83
C LEU A 183 13.36 -6.88 -17.67
N PRO A 184 13.74 -8.09 -17.18
CA PRO A 184 12.95 -8.76 -16.15
C PRO A 184 12.99 -8.04 -14.79
N LEU A 185 14.08 -7.32 -14.50
CA LEU A 185 14.18 -6.53 -13.28
C LEU A 185 13.36 -5.24 -13.37
N ALA A 186 13.37 -4.58 -14.53
CA ALA A 186 12.54 -3.41 -14.77
C ALA A 186 11.05 -3.76 -14.70
N GLU A 187 10.63 -4.90 -15.25
CA GLU A 187 9.24 -5.36 -15.24
C GLU A 187 8.74 -5.66 -13.82
N LEU A 188 9.61 -6.21 -12.96
CA LEU A 188 9.31 -6.45 -11.54
C LEU A 188 9.10 -5.14 -10.77
N ILE A 189 9.85 -4.09 -11.11
CA ILE A 189 9.71 -2.77 -10.50
C ILE A 189 8.48 -2.03 -11.05
N ILE A 190 8.18 -2.16 -12.35
CA ILE A 190 7.07 -1.45 -12.99
C ILE A 190 5.70 -2.01 -12.56
N LEU A 191 5.58 -3.33 -12.38
CA LEU A 191 4.34 -4.01 -11.98
C LEU A 191 3.64 -3.36 -10.77
N PRO A 192 4.29 -3.13 -9.61
CA PRO A 192 3.64 -2.55 -8.44
C PRO A 192 3.13 -1.12 -8.70
N PHE A 193 3.86 -0.31 -9.47
CA PHE A 193 3.38 1.03 -9.84
C PHE A 193 2.15 0.94 -10.75
N LEU A 194 2.18 0.02 -11.72
CA LEU A 194 1.05 -0.20 -12.63
C LEU A 194 -0.21 -0.62 -11.86
N MET A 195 -0.08 -1.47 -10.84
CA MET A 195 -1.21 -1.87 -9.98
C MET A 195 -1.85 -0.69 -9.25
N ILE A 196 -1.02 0.20 -8.69
CA ILE A 196 -1.53 1.40 -8.01
C ILE A 196 -2.26 2.30 -9.00
N ILE A 197 -1.68 2.52 -10.19
CA ILE A 197 -2.28 3.34 -11.25
C ILE A 197 -3.63 2.74 -11.70
N VAL A 198 -3.68 1.43 -11.96
CA VAL A 198 -4.93 0.75 -12.34
C VAL A 198 -5.96 0.81 -11.23
N GLY A 199 -5.54 0.71 -9.96
CA GLY A 199 -6.41 0.92 -8.82
C GLY A 199 -7.03 2.32 -8.78
N VAL A 200 -6.22 3.36 -9.01
CA VAL A 200 -6.68 4.76 -9.07
C VAL A 200 -7.65 4.97 -10.24
N ILE A 201 -7.35 4.42 -11.43
CA ILE A 201 -8.19 4.52 -12.63
C ILE A 201 -9.52 3.79 -12.41
N GLY A 202 -9.50 2.55 -11.91
CA GLY A 202 -10.72 1.80 -11.58
C GLY A 202 -11.58 2.53 -10.56
N GLY A 203 -10.94 3.14 -9.57
CA GLY A 203 -11.61 3.96 -8.57
C GLY A 203 -12.29 5.21 -9.17
N TRP A 204 -11.62 5.89 -10.10
CA TRP A 204 -12.20 7.03 -10.82
C TRP A 204 -13.38 6.61 -11.72
N LEU A 205 -13.22 5.53 -12.49
CA LEU A 205 -14.25 4.97 -13.37
C LEU A 205 -15.52 4.56 -12.62
N GLY A 206 -15.38 3.98 -11.42
CA GLY A 206 -16.53 3.60 -10.60
C GLY A 206 -17.41 4.80 -10.23
N VAL A 207 -16.80 5.93 -9.87
CA VAL A 207 -17.55 7.16 -9.57
C VAL A 207 -18.16 7.77 -10.83
N PHE A 208 -17.46 7.71 -11.97
CA PHE A 208 -17.97 8.17 -13.25
C PHE A 208 -19.26 7.43 -13.63
N ILE A 209 -19.22 6.09 -13.61
CA ILE A 209 -20.39 5.26 -13.94
C ILE A 209 -21.54 5.52 -12.97
N LYS A 210 -21.27 5.64 -11.67
CA LYS A 210 -22.29 5.97 -10.66
C LYS A 210 -23.03 7.28 -10.97
N LYS A 211 -22.28 8.33 -11.37
CA LYS A 211 -22.88 9.62 -11.74
C LYS A 211 -23.67 9.55 -13.04
N LEU A 212 -23.16 8.80 -14.02
CA LEU A 212 -23.84 8.58 -15.29
C LEU A 212 -25.20 7.90 -15.08
N VAL A 213 -25.25 6.83 -14.26
CA VAL A 213 -26.49 6.15 -13.91
C VAL A 213 -27.46 7.07 -13.17
N LYS A 214 -26.96 7.84 -12.19
CA LYS A 214 -27.81 8.75 -11.40
C LYS A 214 -28.39 9.91 -12.23
N ASN A 215 -27.69 10.39 -13.24
CA ASN A 215 -28.18 11.47 -14.10
C ASN A 215 -29.27 11.01 -15.09
N ASN A 216 -29.38 9.70 -15.33
CA ASN A 216 -30.35 9.10 -16.24
C ASN A 216 -31.60 8.55 -15.52
N MET A 217 -31.66 8.65 -14.19
CA MET A 217 -32.79 8.25 -13.34
C MET A 217 -33.48 9.49 -12.79
#